data_AF-A0A401LA94-F1
#
_entry.id   AF-A0A401LA94-F1
#
_cell.length_a   1.000
_cell.length_b   1.000
_cell.length_c   1.000
_cell.angle_alpha   90.00
_cell.angle_beta   90.00
_cell.angle_gamma   90.00
#
_symmetry.space_group_name_H-M   'P 1'
#
loop_
_entity.id
_entity.type
_entity.pdbx_description
1 polymer ?
#
loop_
_entity_poly.entity_id
_entity_poly.type
_entity_poly.pdbx_seq_one_letter_code
_entity_poly.pdbx_strand_id
1 'polypeptide(L)'
;MNEAMTSNMTVINSLNKVEGFEPAAFLRRLAGENGEEQFYLDVKYRKLWFRLLHPEGKITKRIIRLENDFAIIESKVYLHRNDPEDAYVSCAFAQRWRKDEDAYGLKYVETAETAAVGRALADAGFGIQFSEPGEERDTSLVDAPVTIPEAASASIPDEADEELPEEKTIEKENTVQKATRAKGKEPDESMSVEELMRVMSLKEAKNYVIPIGAYKGKTLGELCVEKPGAINWYVDSYNGNKNMLRAAAKILLAAAQ
;
A
#
# COMPACT_ATOMS: atom_id res chain seq x y z
N MET A 1 15.79 27.83 -16.18
CA MET A 1 14.75 26.78 -16.02
C MET A 1 14.96 25.82 -17.17
N ASN A 2 15.26 24.55 -16.90
CA ASN A 2 15.73 23.58 -17.90
C ASN A 2 14.60 23.25 -18.88
N GLU A 3 14.86 23.15 -20.19
CA GLU A 3 13.83 22.91 -21.22
C GLU A 3 13.01 21.63 -20.95
N ALA A 4 13.67 20.61 -20.41
CA ALA A 4 13.04 19.39 -19.92
C ALA A 4 12.04 19.62 -18.75
N MET A 5 12.34 20.54 -17.83
CA MET A 5 11.41 20.88 -16.73
C MET A 5 10.15 21.58 -17.27
N THR A 6 10.30 22.47 -18.25
CA THR A 6 9.17 23.16 -18.90
C THR A 6 8.29 22.18 -19.69
N SER A 7 8.91 21.23 -20.40
CA SER A 7 8.20 20.16 -21.10
C SER A 7 7.45 19.25 -20.12
N ASN A 8 8.10 18.80 -19.05
CA ASN A 8 7.47 17.97 -18.02
C ASN A 8 6.29 18.69 -17.34
N MET A 9 6.44 19.98 -17.05
CA MET A 9 5.35 20.79 -16.48
C MET A 9 4.15 20.88 -17.43
N THR A 10 4.39 20.93 -18.73
CA THR A 10 3.33 20.97 -19.75
C THR A 10 2.55 19.65 -19.80
N VAL A 11 3.26 18.51 -19.69
CA VAL A 11 2.63 17.17 -19.64
C VAL A 11 1.86 16.97 -18.34
N ILE A 12 2.44 17.37 -17.20
CA ILE A 12 1.77 17.28 -15.90
C ILE A 12 0.49 18.12 -15.90
N ASN A 13 0.54 19.34 -16.45
CA ASN A 13 -0.61 20.23 -16.55
C ASN A 13 -1.65 19.77 -17.59
N SER A 14 -1.31 18.88 -18.52
CA SER A 14 -2.26 18.32 -19.49
C SER A 14 -3.00 17.08 -18.96
N LEU A 15 -2.55 16.52 -17.82
CA LEU A 15 -3.25 15.41 -17.15
C LEU A 15 -4.70 15.81 -16.86
N ASN A 16 -5.64 14.96 -17.26
CA ASN A 16 -7.07 15.16 -17.02
C ASN A 16 -7.63 16.51 -17.50
N LYS A 17 -6.99 17.16 -18.49
CA LYS A 17 -7.42 18.47 -19.01
C LYS A 17 -8.88 18.44 -19.47
N VAL A 18 -9.64 19.47 -19.08
CA VAL A 18 -11.01 19.70 -19.53
C VAL A 18 -11.09 21.07 -20.21
N GLU A 19 -11.72 21.13 -21.37
CA GLU A 19 -11.94 22.39 -22.09
C GLU A 19 -12.73 23.40 -21.23
N GLY A 20 -12.18 24.61 -21.06
CA GLY A 20 -12.82 25.68 -20.29
C GLY A 20 -12.73 25.54 -18.77
N PHE A 21 -12.00 24.56 -18.24
CA PHE A 21 -11.82 24.39 -16.79
C PHE A 21 -10.34 24.34 -16.40
N GLU A 22 -9.91 25.32 -15.61
CA GLU A 22 -8.54 25.45 -15.11
C GLU A 22 -8.51 25.21 -13.58
N PRO A 23 -8.08 24.03 -13.09
CA PRO A 23 -8.14 23.71 -11.67
C PRO A 23 -7.25 24.62 -10.81
N ALA A 24 -6.16 25.13 -11.38
CA ALA A 24 -5.22 26.03 -10.70
C ALA A 24 -5.87 27.34 -10.22
N ALA A 25 -6.94 27.79 -10.89
CA ALA A 25 -7.69 28.99 -10.51
C ALA A 25 -8.42 28.85 -9.16
N PHE A 26 -8.55 27.63 -8.64
CA PHE A 26 -9.25 27.32 -7.40
C PHE A 26 -8.32 26.92 -6.25
N LEU A 27 -7.00 27.03 -6.44
CA LEU A 27 -6.02 26.77 -5.40
C LEU A 27 -6.12 27.81 -4.29
N ARG A 28 -6.09 27.35 -3.04
CA ARG A 28 -5.88 28.22 -1.88
C ARG A 28 -4.44 28.11 -1.40
N ARG A 29 -3.90 29.24 -0.94
CA ARG A 29 -2.62 29.28 -0.24
C ARG A 29 -2.83 28.87 1.22
N LEU A 30 -1.96 28.00 1.71
CA LEU A 30 -1.85 27.60 3.10
C LEU A 30 -0.49 28.08 3.61
N ALA A 31 -0.47 28.56 4.86
CA ALA A 31 0.77 28.83 5.56
C ALA A 31 1.31 27.49 6.08
N GLY A 32 2.46 27.06 5.54
CA GLY A 32 3.20 25.92 6.06
C GLY A 32 3.84 26.23 7.42
N GLU A 33 4.17 25.19 8.18
CA GLU A 33 4.74 25.31 9.53
C GLU A 33 6.08 26.07 9.56
N ASN A 34 6.82 26.07 8.44
CA ASN A 34 8.12 26.74 8.28
C ASN A 34 8.03 28.09 7.52
N GLY A 35 6.83 28.61 7.27
CA GLY A 35 6.61 29.80 6.44
C GLY A 35 6.65 29.53 4.93
N GLU A 36 6.68 28.26 4.53
CA GLU A 36 6.54 27.83 3.14
C GLU A 36 5.08 28.02 2.67
N GLU A 37 4.90 28.48 1.43
CA GLU A 37 3.57 28.63 0.84
C GLU A 37 3.14 27.31 0.21
N GLN A 38 2.18 26.63 0.84
CA GLN A 38 1.60 25.41 0.28
C GLN A 38 0.35 25.74 -0.53
N PHE A 39 0.20 25.09 -1.68
CA PHE A 39 -1.01 25.22 -2.49
C PHE A 39 -1.91 24.01 -2.28
N TYR A 40 -3.19 24.26 -2.02
CA TYR A 40 -4.16 23.21 -1.78
C TYR A 40 -5.38 23.36 -2.66
N LEU A 41 -5.72 22.30 -3.40
CA LEU A 41 -6.98 22.20 -4.12
C LEU A 41 -8.00 21.45 -3.26
N ASP A 42 -9.04 22.15 -2.81
CA ASP A 42 -10.12 21.54 -2.03
C ASP A 42 -10.79 20.38 -2.76
N VAL A 43 -11.17 19.35 -2.01
CA VAL A 43 -11.82 18.14 -2.53
C VAL A 43 -13.08 18.44 -3.34
N LYS A 44 -13.79 19.54 -3.03
CA LYS A 44 -14.95 20.00 -3.82
C LYS A 44 -14.59 20.30 -5.28
N TYR A 45 -13.42 20.90 -5.53
CA TYR A 45 -12.96 21.23 -6.88
C TYR A 45 -12.37 20.01 -7.58
N ARG A 46 -11.76 19.08 -6.84
CA ARG A 46 -11.38 17.76 -7.39
C ARG A 46 -12.61 16.96 -7.84
N LYS A 47 -13.70 16.99 -7.07
CA LYS A 47 -15.00 16.38 -7.44
C LYS A 47 -15.63 17.05 -8.67
N LEU A 48 -15.60 18.38 -8.73
CA LEU A 48 -16.05 19.14 -9.91
C LEU A 48 -15.26 18.71 -11.14
N TRP A 49 -13.94 18.70 -11.05
CA TRP A 49 -13.05 18.31 -12.12
C TRP A 49 -13.32 16.87 -12.59
N PHE A 50 -13.40 15.93 -11.66
CA PHE A 50 -13.76 14.54 -11.96
C PHE A 50 -15.11 14.43 -12.67
N ARG A 51 -16.14 15.17 -12.23
CA ARG A 51 -17.46 15.14 -12.87
C ARG A 51 -17.45 15.77 -14.26
N LEU A 52 -16.61 16.77 -14.51
CA LEU A 52 -16.47 17.37 -15.83
C LEU A 52 -15.80 16.42 -16.82
N LEU A 53 -14.78 15.68 -16.40
CA LEU A 53 -14.08 14.71 -17.27
C LEU A 53 -14.83 13.38 -17.40
N HIS A 54 -15.45 12.91 -16.32
CA HIS A 54 -16.26 11.70 -16.24
C HIS A 54 -17.68 12.01 -15.74
N PRO A 55 -18.57 12.53 -16.62
CA PRO A 55 -19.95 12.86 -16.27
C PRO A 55 -20.74 11.69 -15.69
N GLU A 56 -20.38 10.48 -16.08
CA GLU A 56 -20.97 9.22 -15.62
C GLU A 56 -20.18 8.55 -14.49
N GLY A 57 -19.09 9.17 -14.03
CA GLY A 57 -18.24 8.62 -12.98
C GLY A 57 -18.95 8.46 -11.64
N LYS A 58 -18.46 7.54 -10.81
CA LYS A 58 -19.04 7.21 -9.50
C LYS A 58 -17.95 7.24 -8.43
N ILE A 59 -18.28 7.82 -7.28
CA ILE A 59 -17.44 7.78 -6.09
C ILE A 59 -18.25 7.08 -5.01
N THR A 60 -17.78 5.93 -4.52
CA THR A 60 -18.42 5.19 -3.43
C THR A 60 -17.63 5.37 -2.16
N LYS A 61 -18.32 5.34 -1.02
CA LYS A 61 -17.74 5.56 0.30
C LYS A 61 -18.22 4.47 1.23
N ARG A 62 -17.33 3.95 2.08
CA ARG A 62 -17.65 2.89 3.04
C ARG A 62 -16.99 3.20 4.38
N ILE A 63 -17.78 3.15 5.46
CA ILE A 63 -17.23 3.15 6.81
C ILE A 63 -16.63 1.77 7.06
N ILE A 64 -15.31 1.71 7.20
CA ILE A 64 -14.60 0.47 7.52
C ILE A 64 -14.65 0.23 9.02
N ARG A 65 -14.52 1.30 9.81
CA ARG A 65 -14.62 1.25 11.27
C ARG A 65 -15.13 2.57 11.81
N LEU A 66 -16.01 2.51 12.80
CA LEU A 66 -16.50 3.67 13.53
C LEU A 66 -16.51 3.32 15.02
N GLU A 67 -15.73 4.07 15.79
CA GLU A 67 -15.65 4.01 17.25
C GLU A 67 -15.96 5.40 17.81
N ASN A 68 -16.16 5.50 19.13
CA ASN A 68 -16.43 6.80 19.78
C ASN A 68 -15.32 7.83 19.55
N ASP A 69 -14.09 7.35 19.35
CA ASP A 69 -12.88 8.17 19.33
C ASP A 69 -12.23 8.26 17.94
N PHE A 70 -12.68 7.47 16.95
CA PHE A 70 -12.16 7.55 15.59
C PHE A 70 -13.06 6.91 14.53
N ALA A 71 -12.85 7.32 13.28
CA ALA A 71 -13.46 6.70 12.11
C ALA A 71 -12.39 6.36 11.06
N ILE A 72 -12.58 5.24 10.37
CA ILE A 72 -11.83 4.82 9.20
C ILE A 72 -12.81 4.72 8.03
N ILE A 73 -12.56 5.52 6.99
CA ILE A 73 -13.39 5.57 5.79
C ILE A 73 -12.56 5.11 4.59
N GLU A 74 -13.17 4.28 3.76
CA GLU A 74 -12.70 3.93 2.42
C GLU A 74 -13.49 4.73 1.38
N SER A 75 -12.81 5.18 0.34
CA SER A 75 -13.42 5.76 -0.86
C SER A 75 -12.86 5.09 -2.11
N LYS A 76 -13.75 4.74 -3.05
CA LYS A 76 -13.39 4.20 -4.37
C LYS A 76 -13.90 5.11 -5.47
N VAL A 77 -13.12 5.26 -6.54
CA VAL A 77 -13.48 6.04 -7.75
C VAL A 77 -13.63 5.10 -8.93
N TYR A 78 -14.70 5.24 -9.69
CA TYR A 78 -15.02 4.48 -10.90
C TYR A 78 -15.26 5.46 -12.04
N LEU A 79 -14.79 5.15 -13.25
CA LEU A 79 -14.96 6.04 -14.40
C LEU A 79 -16.40 6.05 -14.91
N HIS A 80 -17.17 5.00 -14.60
CA HIS A 80 -18.58 4.90 -14.97
C HIS A 80 -19.43 4.31 -13.83
N ARG A 81 -20.67 4.80 -13.69
CA ARG A 81 -21.57 4.45 -12.57
C ARG A 81 -21.96 2.97 -12.54
N ASN A 82 -21.98 2.33 -13.71
CA ASN A 82 -22.33 0.92 -13.86
C ASN A 82 -21.11 -0.02 -13.79
N ASP A 83 -19.91 0.51 -13.55
CA ASP A 83 -18.72 -0.35 -13.38
C ASP A 83 -18.93 -1.32 -12.20
N PRO A 84 -18.49 -2.58 -12.35
CA PRO A 84 -18.57 -3.59 -11.28
C PRO A 84 -17.72 -3.19 -10.07
N GLU A 85 -17.93 -3.83 -8.93
CA GLU A 85 -17.37 -3.42 -7.64
C GLU A 85 -15.82 -3.43 -7.59
N ASP A 86 -15.19 -4.27 -8.41
CA ASP A 86 -13.75 -4.45 -8.52
C ASP A 86 -13.10 -3.57 -9.61
N ALA A 87 -13.88 -2.96 -10.49
CA ALA A 87 -13.39 -2.09 -11.57
C ALA A 87 -13.23 -0.62 -11.16
N TYR A 88 -12.85 -0.36 -9.90
CA TYR A 88 -12.47 0.98 -9.48
C TYR A 88 -11.09 1.33 -10.03
N VAL A 89 -10.89 2.60 -10.43
CA VAL A 89 -9.58 3.10 -10.87
C VAL A 89 -8.71 3.55 -9.71
N SER A 90 -9.32 3.87 -8.57
CA SER A 90 -8.57 4.17 -7.35
C SER A 90 -9.38 3.83 -6.10
N CYS A 91 -8.65 3.55 -5.02
CA CYS A 91 -9.20 3.26 -3.71
C CYS A 91 -8.27 3.87 -2.65
N ALA A 92 -8.83 4.62 -1.70
CA ALA A 92 -8.04 5.21 -0.62
C ALA A 92 -8.77 5.12 0.71
N PHE A 93 -7.99 5.13 1.78
CA PHE A 93 -8.46 5.13 3.16
C PHE A 93 -8.06 6.42 3.86
N ALA A 94 -8.89 6.85 4.82
CA ALA A 94 -8.52 7.89 5.76
C ALA A 94 -9.05 7.58 7.16
N GLN A 95 -8.19 7.85 8.14
CA GLN A 95 -8.51 7.79 9.56
C GLN A 95 -8.51 9.18 10.16
N ARG A 96 -9.50 9.48 11.00
CA ARG A 96 -9.50 10.66 11.85
C ARG A 96 -9.91 10.29 13.25
N TRP A 97 -9.18 10.85 14.21
CA TRP A 97 -9.48 10.79 15.62
C TRP A 97 -10.42 11.94 15.98
N ARG A 98 -11.35 11.64 16.87
CA ARG A 98 -12.15 12.64 17.56
C ARG A 98 -11.23 13.53 18.38
N LYS A 99 -11.45 14.83 18.32
CA LYS A 99 -10.84 15.79 19.23
C LYS A 99 -11.95 16.63 19.84
N ASP A 100 -12.04 16.64 21.17
CA ASP A 100 -13.08 17.38 21.88
C ASP A 100 -12.76 18.88 22.01
N GLU A 101 -11.52 19.28 21.72
CA GLU A 101 -10.99 20.63 21.89
C GLU A 101 -11.45 21.62 20.80
N ASP A 102 -11.89 21.11 19.64
CA ASP A 102 -12.34 21.96 18.53
C ASP A 102 -13.55 21.38 17.78
N ALA A 103 -14.34 22.26 17.15
CA ALA A 103 -15.55 21.90 16.43
C ALA A 103 -15.30 21.07 15.14
N TYR A 104 -14.04 20.99 14.67
CA TYR A 104 -13.62 20.15 13.56
C TYR A 104 -13.31 18.71 14.01
N GLY A 105 -12.82 18.54 15.24
CA GLY A 105 -12.54 17.27 15.88
C GLY A 105 -13.80 16.49 16.24
N LEU A 106 -14.91 17.19 16.50
CA LEU A 106 -16.23 16.55 16.59
C LEU A 106 -16.74 16.05 15.23
N LYS A 107 -16.21 16.58 14.13
CA LYS A 107 -16.52 16.18 12.73
C LYS A 107 -15.51 15.19 12.19
N TYR A 108 -14.96 14.32 13.05
CA TYR A 108 -13.93 13.36 12.65
C TYR A 108 -14.44 12.39 11.56
N VAL A 109 -15.73 12.06 11.55
CA VAL A 109 -16.33 11.21 10.51
C VAL A 109 -16.35 11.93 9.17
N GLU A 110 -16.86 13.17 9.11
CA GLU A 110 -16.96 13.95 7.88
C GLU A 110 -15.59 14.35 7.32
N THR A 111 -14.63 14.62 8.22
CA THR A 111 -13.25 14.93 7.83
C THR A 111 -12.50 13.68 7.36
N ALA A 112 -12.75 12.50 7.95
CA ALA A 112 -12.23 11.23 7.43
C ALA A 112 -12.84 10.93 6.05
N GLU A 113 -14.15 11.11 5.88
CA GLU A 113 -14.82 10.91 4.60
C GLU A 113 -14.23 11.83 3.52
N THR A 114 -14.10 13.13 3.82
CA THR A 114 -13.55 14.11 2.89
C THR A 114 -12.09 13.78 2.53
N ALA A 115 -11.29 13.34 3.51
CA ALA A 115 -9.90 12.95 3.28
C ALA A 115 -9.80 11.68 2.41
N ALA A 116 -10.62 10.66 2.65
CA ALA A 116 -10.63 9.44 1.84
C ALA A 116 -10.99 9.74 0.39
N VAL A 117 -12.03 10.56 0.15
CA VAL A 117 -12.41 11.00 -1.19
C VAL A 117 -11.31 11.83 -1.85
N GLY A 118 -10.70 12.75 -1.11
CA GLY A 118 -9.62 13.60 -1.62
C GLY A 118 -8.39 12.82 -2.06
N ARG A 119 -8.02 11.77 -1.30
CA ARG A 119 -6.93 10.85 -1.62
C ARG A 119 -7.26 9.99 -2.83
N ALA A 120 -8.43 9.33 -2.85
CA ALA A 120 -8.82 8.50 -3.99
C ALA A 120 -8.90 9.32 -5.29
N LEU A 121 -9.35 10.57 -5.23
CA LEU A 121 -9.32 11.47 -6.39
C LEU A 121 -7.90 11.87 -6.81
N ALA A 122 -6.99 12.09 -5.86
CA ALA A 122 -5.59 12.35 -6.18
C ALA A 122 -4.93 11.14 -6.85
N ASP A 123 -5.19 9.92 -6.35
CA ASP A 123 -4.72 8.66 -6.91
C ASP A 123 -5.28 8.44 -8.32
N ALA A 124 -6.49 8.92 -8.60
CA ALA A 124 -7.09 8.94 -9.94
C ALA A 124 -6.59 10.11 -10.83
N GLY A 125 -5.61 10.89 -10.36
CA GLY A 125 -4.97 11.98 -11.12
C GLY A 125 -5.64 13.35 -10.99
N PHE A 126 -6.63 13.54 -10.11
CA PHE A 126 -7.30 14.83 -9.90
C PHE A 126 -6.63 15.62 -8.78
N GLY A 127 -5.77 16.56 -9.17
CA GLY A 127 -5.08 17.47 -8.27
C GLY A 127 -3.67 17.04 -7.85
N ILE A 128 -3.19 15.90 -8.37
CA ILE A 128 -1.82 15.40 -8.12
C ILE A 128 -0.75 16.35 -8.65
N GLN A 129 -1.03 17.10 -9.72
CA GLN A 129 -0.16 18.14 -10.27
C GLN A 129 0.09 19.33 -9.34
N PHE A 130 -0.69 19.45 -8.26
CA PHE A 130 -0.52 20.47 -7.22
C PHE A 130 0.04 19.90 -5.92
N SER A 131 0.25 18.59 -5.84
CA SER A 131 1.02 18.00 -4.76
C SER A 131 2.47 18.46 -4.93
N GLU A 132 3.04 19.06 -3.89
CA GLU A 132 4.39 19.62 -3.96
C GLU A 132 5.41 18.53 -4.32
N PRO A 133 6.39 18.82 -5.19
CA PRO A 133 7.56 17.95 -5.43
C PRO A 133 8.50 17.81 -4.21
N GLY A 134 8.03 18.14 -3.01
CA GLY A 134 8.83 18.43 -1.83
C GLY A 134 8.20 18.04 -0.49
N GLU A 135 7.08 17.29 -0.46
CA GLU A 135 6.85 16.43 0.71
C GLU A 135 8.16 15.66 0.93
N GLU A 136 8.69 15.68 2.16
CA GLU A 136 9.91 14.98 2.56
C GLU A 136 10.00 13.72 1.73
N ARG A 137 11.03 13.62 0.86
CA ARG A 137 11.28 12.37 0.14
C ARG A 137 11.22 11.31 1.22
N ASP A 138 10.17 10.50 1.23
CA ASP A 138 10.15 9.37 2.13
C ASP A 138 11.42 8.61 1.76
N THR A 139 12.39 8.61 2.66
CA THR A 139 13.65 7.90 2.43
C THR A 139 13.38 6.40 2.29
N SER A 140 12.19 5.97 2.71
CA SER A 140 11.52 4.74 2.30
C SER A 140 10.90 4.94 0.89
N LEU A 141 11.70 4.67 -0.14
CA LEU A 141 11.17 4.41 -1.47
C LEU A 141 10.23 3.20 -1.38
N VAL A 142 8.92 3.44 -1.43
CA VAL A 142 7.88 2.39 -1.44
C VAL A 142 7.57 1.88 -2.85
N ASP A 143 8.04 2.58 -3.88
CA ASP A 143 7.94 2.19 -5.28
C ASP A 143 9.20 1.44 -5.75
N ALA A 144 9.01 0.44 -6.63
CA ALA A 144 10.11 -0.30 -7.23
C ALA A 144 10.98 0.65 -8.11
N PRO A 145 12.31 0.64 -7.96
CA PRO A 145 13.17 1.49 -8.77
C PRO A 145 13.10 1.08 -10.25
N VAL A 146 12.81 2.04 -11.13
CA VAL A 146 12.85 1.83 -12.57
C VAL A 146 14.30 1.89 -13.03
N THR A 147 14.83 0.78 -13.54
CA THR A 147 16.14 0.76 -14.20
C THR A 147 15.93 1.18 -15.64
N ILE A 148 16.52 2.30 -16.07
CA ILE A 148 16.55 2.68 -17.49
C ILE A 148 17.78 1.99 -18.09
N PRO A 149 17.64 0.96 -18.95
CA PRO A 149 18.80 0.33 -19.57
C PRO A 149 19.43 1.31 -20.56
N GLU A 150 20.73 1.57 -20.42
CA GLU A 150 21.53 2.49 -21.25
C GLU A 150 21.85 1.91 -22.65
N ALA A 151 20.87 1.26 -23.28
CA ALA A 151 21.02 0.61 -24.59
C ALA A 151 19.73 0.58 -25.43
N ALA A 152 18.79 1.51 -25.23
CA ALA A 152 17.59 1.62 -26.08
C ALA A 152 17.65 2.78 -27.09
N SER A 153 18.86 3.10 -27.57
CA SER A 153 19.07 3.85 -28.82
C SER A 153 19.56 2.89 -29.92
N ALA A 154 18.73 1.90 -30.28
CA ALA A 154 18.73 1.27 -31.60
C ALA A 154 17.65 0.17 -31.66
N SER A 155 16.73 0.33 -32.61
CA SER A 155 15.92 -0.73 -33.26
C SER A 155 15.15 -1.72 -32.38
N ILE A 156 13.82 -1.59 -32.41
CA ILE A 156 12.84 -2.62 -32.02
C ILE A 156 12.82 -3.70 -33.11
N PRO A 157 12.93 -5.00 -32.75
CA PRO A 157 12.34 -6.07 -33.54
C PRO A 157 11.18 -6.75 -32.81
N ASP A 158 10.27 -7.25 -33.63
CA ASP A 158 8.94 -7.82 -33.37
C ASP A 158 8.83 -8.94 -32.32
N GLU A 159 7.59 -9.06 -31.85
CA GLU A 159 6.97 -10.12 -31.05
C GLU A 159 7.43 -11.55 -31.40
N ALA A 160 7.62 -12.35 -30.35
CA ALA A 160 7.26 -13.76 -30.35
C ALA A 160 6.98 -14.23 -28.92
N ASP A 161 5.81 -14.87 -28.76
CA ASP A 161 5.35 -15.62 -27.59
C ASP A 161 6.44 -16.53 -27.02
N GLU A 162 6.58 -16.60 -25.69
CA GLU A 162 7.14 -17.80 -25.04
C GLU A 162 6.46 -18.06 -23.69
N GLU A 163 5.86 -19.26 -23.60
CA GLU A 163 5.07 -19.81 -22.52
C GLU A 163 5.90 -20.18 -21.27
N LEU A 164 5.22 -20.18 -20.11
CA LEU A 164 5.73 -20.65 -18.81
C LEU A 164 5.92 -22.18 -18.79
N PRO A 165 7.01 -22.73 -18.21
CA PRO A 165 7.11 -24.14 -17.93
C PRO A 165 6.74 -24.52 -16.48
N GLU A 166 6.13 -25.70 -16.38
CA GLU A 166 5.50 -26.38 -15.24
C GLU A 166 6.47 -26.98 -14.19
N GLU A 167 5.93 -27.20 -12.97
CA GLU A 167 6.54 -27.89 -11.83
C GLU A 167 6.87 -29.38 -12.08
N LYS A 168 7.96 -29.86 -11.47
CA LYS A 168 8.17 -31.30 -11.20
C LYS A 168 8.68 -31.56 -9.78
N THR A 169 7.95 -32.44 -9.10
CA THR A 169 8.18 -33.13 -7.83
C THR A 169 9.34 -34.12 -7.88
N ILE A 170 10.12 -34.24 -6.79
CA ILE A 170 10.86 -35.46 -6.42
C ILE A 170 10.94 -35.59 -4.87
N GLU A 171 10.38 -36.68 -4.33
CA GLU A 171 10.66 -37.22 -3.00
C GLU A 171 11.86 -38.18 -3.03
N LYS A 172 12.68 -38.25 -1.96
CA LYS A 172 13.23 -39.52 -1.38
C LYS A 172 13.67 -39.35 0.09
N GLU A 173 13.21 -40.29 0.91
CA GLU A 173 13.57 -40.53 2.33
C GLU A 173 14.89 -41.33 2.52
N ASN A 174 15.30 -41.38 3.81
CA ASN A 174 15.93 -42.47 4.61
C ASN A 174 17.37 -42.21 5.15
N THR A 175 17.78 -42.45 6.41
CA THR A 175 17.16 -42.81 7.72
C THR A 175 18.26 -42.66 8.84
N VAL A 176 17.93 -42.07 10.01
CA VAL A 176 18.18 -42.52 11.43
C VAL A 176 19.65 -42.62 11.98
N GLN A 177 20.05 -42.00 13.12
CA GLN A 177 19.80 -42.27 14.56
C GLN A 177 20.39 -41.14 15.45
N LYS A 178 20.09 -40.87 16.74
CA LYS A 178 18.99 -41.13 17.71
C LYS A 178 19.48 -40.54 19.07
N ALA A 179 18.74 -39.63 19.72
CA ALA A 179 18.83 -39.38 21.18
C ALA A 179 17.65 -38.52 21.71
N THR A 180 16.61 -39.23 22.16
CA THR A 180 15.65 -38.95 23.26
C THR A 180 15.45 -37.52 23.81
N ARG A 181 14.28 -36.93 23.50
CA ARG A 181 13.29 -36.36 24.46
C ARG A 181 11.98 -36.08 23.68
N ALA A 182 10.83 -36.44 24.27
CA ALA A 182 9.46 -36.40 23.73
C ALA A 182 9.25 -35.59 22.41
N LYS A 183 9.06 -36.30 21.28
CA LYS A 183 8.86 -35.71 19.94
C LYS A 183 7.40 -35.26 19.75
N GLY A 184 7.17 -33.94 19.71
CA GLY A 184 6.02 -33.34 19.05
C GLY A 184 6.13 -33.45 17.53
N LYS A 185 5.00 -33.41 16.83
CA LYS A 185 4.92 -33.33 15.35
C LYS A 185 5.91 -32.28 14.83
N GLU A 186 6.76 -32.64 13.87
CA GLU A 186 7.62 -31.67 13.19
C GLU A 186 6.72 -30.66 12.43
N PRO A 187 7.05 -29.36 12.42
CA PRO A 187 6.25 -28.36 11.71
C PRO A 187 6.30 -28.65 10.20
N ASP A 188 5.17 -29.04 9.63
CA ASP A 188 5.01 -29.27 8.19
C ASP A 188 4.25 -28.10 7.53
N GLU A 189 4.60 -27.76 6.29
CA GLU A 189 4.02 -26.64 5.55
C GLU A 189 2.52 -26.80 5.26
N SER A 190 2.00 -28.03 5.35
CA SER A 190 0.57 -28.35 5.19
C SER A 190 -0.28 -28.03 6.44
N MET A 191 0.34 -27.76 7.59
CA MET A 191 -0.36 -27.56 8.85
C MET A 191 -1.02 -26.18 8.95
N SER A 192 -2.12 -26.10 9.71
CA SER A 192 -2.76 -24.82 10.02
C SER A 192 -1.86 -23.94 10.90
N VAL A 193 -2.04 -22.62 10.84
CA VAL A 193 -1.25 -21.65 11.62
C VAL A 193 -1.36 -21.94 13.12
N GLU A 194 -2.55 -22.31 13.59
CA GLU A 194 -2.83 -22.61 14.99
C GLU A 194 -2.12 -23.88 15.47
N GLU A 195 -2.04 -24.91 14.62
CA GLU A 195 -1.32 -26.13 14.94
C GLU A 195 0.19 -25.91 14.93
N LEU A 196 0.69 -25.12 13.96
CA LEU A 196 2.10 -24.74 13.88
C LEU A 196 2.56 -23.96 15.11
N MET A 197 1.73 -23.06 15.66
CA MET A 197 2.06 -22.37 16.91
C MET A 197 2.20 -23.28 18.13
N ARG A 198 1.57 -24.47 18.12
CA ARG A 198 1.68 -25.45 19.21
C ARG A 198 2.92 -26.32 19.11
N VAL A 199 3.43 -26.54 17.91
CA VAL A 199 4.55 -27.46 17.65
C VAL A 199 5.88 -26.75 17.40
N MET A 200 5.85 -25.52 16.87
CA MET A 200 7.03 -24.73 16.57
C MET A 200 7.58 -24.09 17.85
N SER A 201 8.88 -24.27 18.07
CA SER A 201 9.60 -23.66 19.19
C SER A 201 10.01 -22.21 18.89
N LEU A 202 10.25 -21.42 19.95
CA LEU A 202 10.76 -20.05 19.81
C LEU A 202 12.08 -19.98 19.03
N LYS A 203 12.94 -21.00 19.17
CA LYS A 203 14.22 -21.08 18.44
C LYS A 203 14.00 -21.30 16.95
N GLU A 204 13.05 -22.16 16.58
CA GLU A 204 12.68 -22.39 15.18
C GLU A 204 12.04 -21.13 14.58
N ALA A 205 11.16 -20.46 15.33
CA ALA A 205 10.56 -19.21 14.90
C ALA A 205 11.62 -18.12 14.64
N LYS A 206 12.62 -17.98 15.54
CA LYS A 206 13.74 -17.03 15.34
C LYS A 206 14.58 -17.36 14.11
N ASN A 207 14.83 -18.64 13.84
CA ASN A 207 15.69 -19.08 12.74
C ASN A 207 14.95 -19.22 11.41
N TYR A 208 13.63 -19.04 11.39
CA TYR A 208 12.82 -19.17 10.20
C TYR A 208 13.22 -18.12 9.16
N VAL A 209 13.69 -18.57 8.00
CA VAL A 209 14.12 -17.71 6.89
C VAL A 209 12.89 -17.27 6.11
N ILE A 210 12.73 -15.96 5.97
CA ILE A 210 11.64 -15.35 5.22
C ILE A 210 11.84 -15.68 3.73
N PRO A 211 10.88 -16.36 3.07
CA PRO A 211 11.07 -16.81 1.68
C PRO A 211 10.56 -15.80 0.64
N ILE A 212 10.02 -14.65 1.06
CA ILE A 212 9.29 -13.70 0.21
C ILE A 212 9.53 -12.24 0.59
N GLY A 213 9.18 -11.32 -0.32
CA GLY A 213 9.11 -9.89 -0.05
C GLY A 213 10.46 -9.23 0.22
N ALA A 214 10.41 -8.02 0.80
CA ALA A 214 11.58 -7.17 1.04
C ALA A 214 12.61 -7.76 2.01
N TYR A 215 12.18 -8.73 2.84
CA TYR A 215 13.05 -9.37 3.83
C TYR A 215 13.44 -10.81 3.44
N LYS A 216 13.25 -11.18 2.16
CA LYS A 216 13.60 -12.51 1.65
C LYS A 216 15.06 -12.83 1.97
N GLY A 217 15.31 -14.00 2.55
CA GLY A 217 16.64 -14.48 2.92
C GLY A 217 17.10 -14.09 4.32
N LYS A 218 16.41 -13.17 5.01
CA LYS A 218 16.66 -12.89 6.44
C LYS A 218 15.84 -13.82 7.32
N THR A 219 16.34 -14.06 8.54
CA THR A 219 15.56 -14.76 9.56
C THR A 219 14.57 -13.80 10.25
N LEU A 220 13.46 -14.34 10.74
CA LEU A 220 12.52 -13.52 11.53
C LEU A 220 13.16 -12.99 12.83
N GLY A 221 14.13 -13.70 13.40
CA GLY A 221 14.89 -13.24 14.56
C GLY A 221 15.72 -12.00 14.25
N GLU A 222 16.43 -11.97 13.12
CA GLU A 222 17.15 -10.78 12.65
C GLU A 222 16.19 -9.62 12.37
N LEU A 223 15.04 -9.91 11.75
CA LEU A 223 14.03 -8.88 11.48
C LEU A 223 13.50 -8.23 12.77
N CYS A 224 13.26 -9.03 13.82
CA CYS A 224 12.83 -8.50 15.12
C CYS A 224 13.86 -7.57 15.77
N VAL A 225 15.15 -7.77 15.51
CA VAL A 225 16.22 -6.93 16.07
C VAL A 225 16.39 -5.66 15.23
N GLU A 226 16.43 -5.79 13.91
CA GLU A 226 16.68 -4.67 13.00
C GLU A 226 15.47 -3.74 12.88
N LYS A 227 14.25 -4.31 12.83
CA LYS A 227 13.00 -3.55 12.67
C LYS A 227 11.85 -4.26 13.39
N PRO A 228 11.75 -4.12 14.73
CA PRO A 228 10.75 -4.81 15.54
C PRO A 228 9.31 -4.67 15.04
N GLY A 229 8.93 -3.50 14.49
CA GLY A 229 7.57 -3.26 13.98
C GLY A 229 7.23 -4.00 12.68
N ALA A 230 8.21 -4.49 11.92
CA ALA A 230 7.98 -5.18 10.65
C ALA A 230 7.35 -6.57 10.84
N ILE A 231 7.50 -7.18 12.02
CA ILE A 231 6.91 -8.49 12.28
C ILE A 231 5.38 -8.47 12.28
N ASN A 232 4.77 -7.35 12.70
CA ASN A 232 3.32 -7.18 12.74
C ASN A 232 2.69 -7.36 11.35
N TRP A 233 3.39 -6.97 10.29
CA TRP A 233 2.92 -7.15 8.92
C TRP A 233 2.71 -8.63 8.57
N TYR A 234 3.61 -9.52 8.99
CA TYR A 234 3.48 -10.97 8.74
C TYR A 234 2.34 -11.63 9.52
N VAL A 235 1.90 -11.00 10.61
CA VAL A 235 0.77 -11.47 11.42
C VAL A 235 -0.55 -10.95 10.87
N ASP A 236 -0.63 -9.63 10.64
CA ASP A 236 -1.88 -8.91 10.43
C ASP A 236 -2.20 -8.63 8.96
N SER A 237 -1.17 -8.48 8.12
CA SER A 237 -1.32 -7.98 6.74
C SER A 237 -0.92 -8.99 5.67
N TYR A 238 -0.12 -10.00 6.01
CA TYR A 238 0.30 -11.03 5.08
C TYR A 238 -0.82 -12.06 4.83
N ASN A 239 -1.35 -12.05 3.59
CA ASN A 239 -2.43 -12.92 3.12
C ASN A 239 -1.96 -14.08 2.23
N GLY A 240 -0.65 -14.34 2.13
CA GLY A 240 -0.14 -15.43 1.31
C GLY A 240 -0.23 -16.80 1.99
N ASN A 241 -0.07 -17.87 1.20
CA ASN A 241 -0.28 -19.26 1.62
C ASN A 241 0.86 -19.86 2.48
N LYS A 242 1.68 -19.03 3.14
CA LYS A 242 2.81 -19.51 3.96
C LYS A 242 2.46 -19.51 5.44
N ASN A 243 1.74 -20.55 5.86
CA ASN A 243 1.28 -20.71 7.24
C ASN A 243 2.44 -20.77 8.25
N MET A 244 3.57 -21.37 7.86
CA MET A 244 4.79 -21.45 8.69
C MET A 244 5.39 -20.07 9.00
N LEU A 245 5.41 -19.17 8.02
CA LEU A 245 5.84 -17.78 8.20
C LEU A 245 4.93 -17.03 9.18
N ARG A 246 3.61 -17.20 9.04
CA ARG A 246 2.61 -16.57 9.92
C ARG A 246 2.70 -17.09 11.35
N ALA A 247 2.85 -18.41 11.52
CA ALA A 247 2.99 -19.04 12.83
C ALA A 247 4.28 -18.58 13.53
N ALA A 248 5.41 -18.60 12.83
CA ALA A 248 6.69 -18.11 13.36
C ALA A 248 6.61 -16.63 13.78
N ALA A 249 5.98 -15.79 12.96
CA ALA A 249 5.79 -14.38 13.28
C ALA A 249 4.93 -14.16 14.54
N LYS A 250 3.82 -14.91 14.67
CA LYS A 250 2.95 -14.85 15.86
C LYS A 250 3.65 -15.31 17.13
N ILE A 251 4.47 -16.38 17.08
CA ILE A 251 5.23 -16.87 18.23
C ILE A 251 6.21 -15.81 18.73
N LEU A 252 6.93 -15.16 17.81
CA LEU A 252 7.91 -14.12 18.15
C LEU A 252 7.24 -12.86 18.70
N LEU A 253 6.09 -12.47 18.15
CA LEU A 253 5.31 -11.35 18.66
C LEU A 253 4.77 -11.63 20.08
N ALA A 254 4.28 -12.84 20.33
CA ALA A 254 3.82 -13.26 21.66
C ALA A 254 4.97 -13.34 22.69
N ALA A 255 6.19 -13.65 22.26
CA ALA A 255 7.37 -13.70 23.13
C ALA A 255 8.00 -12.32 23.41
N ALA A 256 7.55 -11.28 22.70
CA ALA A 256 8.02 -9.90 22.87
C ALA A 256 7.09 -9.05 23.78
N GLN A 257 5.95 -9.62 24.22
CA GLN A 257 5.02 -9.06 25.20
C GLN A 257 5.35 -9.57 26.60
#